data_AF-A0A3P3XK34-F1
#
_entry.id   AF-A0A3P3XK34-F1
#
_cell.length_a   1.000
_cell.length_b   1.000
_cell.length_c   1.000
_cell.angle_alpha   90.00
_cell.angle_beta   90.00
_cell.angle_gamma   90.00
#
_symmetry.space_group_name_H-M   'P 1'
#
loop_
_entity.id
_entity.type
_entity.pdbx_description
1 polymer ?
#
loop_
_entity_poly.entity_id
_entity_poly.type
_entity_poly.pdbx_seq_one_letter_code
_entity_poly.pdbx_strand_id
1 'polypeptide(L)'
;MMQITKRISILFLILMVAGLLFGCMQPLSQSAGKGDVEVLILDGARTIQPSDVEIKIVSYVLSGTGPNGATLANKTFTASPYTESKLAEGAWTFTVNGLNAAGSIVASGSNTATIIANSTVSVSVVLTPVKDGSGTGTFSLSGTIPSAVTLSSFTGVIAPSTGGANTTFAVTVSGTNFSYSNSTLPVGSYILTLVASQAAGAWRGVYALRIYQGKTSTLSLNLTADDFAGATINGVAKYYDKAANQYSGISVTITSTTSTDFAPASVTTGNAGSFNFTGLDAGTYIIEAKDPNAVYQPTSITITIGSNETVTTPDLVLTKAGNHVVIFRDSNTEWELAGVPATVMGDLIETEIGLTEGTGANQYEYKTSSDMAAYTPSLGDVVIIGGDQSQAFYDAYTTNKSKFDTFVNNGGTMYWIACDNGWAEGDFTSSLPGGVTWRDSYEYYIDIVYFQHPITKNFPTQLYGYYASHGGFDNLDVANITGLMVYVKEDAGALPTYIEYRYGLGKVLATTTPLEYYVTNGSTDMPTGFNTTYKDLFKLMLVRSIKYIMGKTVSDTIPASDAGAIPKALTPIRMSH
;
A
#
# COMPACT_ATOMS: atom_id res chain seq x y z
N MET A 1 -53.83 -68.91 -41.38
CA MET A 1 -53.87 -67.82 -42.37
C MET A 1 -53.01 -66.67 -41.85
N MET A 2 -51.68 -66.78 -41.93
CA MET A 2 -50.87 -66.37 -43.09
C MET A 2 -50.92 -64.86 -43.40
N GLN A 3 -50.76 -63.99 -42.39
CA GLN A 3 -50.25 -62.62 -42.56
C GLN A 3 -49.45 -62.03 -41.35
N ILE A 4 -49.06 -62.81 -40.33
CA ILE A 4 -48.47 -62.26 -39.07
C ILE A 4 -47.10 -62.89 -38.72
N THR A 5 -46.30 -63.29 -39.71
CA THR A 5 -44.96 -63.89 -39.49
C THR A 5 -43.81 -63.21 -40.21
N LYS A 6 -44.03 -62.04 -40.85
CA LYS A 6 -42.97 -61.26 -41.52
C LYS A 6 -42.53 -59.97 -40.81
N ARG A 7 -43.14 -59.58 -39.68
CA ARG A 7 -42.75 -58.37 -38.91
C ARG A 7 -42.05 -58.62 -37.58
N ILE A 8 -41.96 -59.88 -37.11
CA ILE A 8 -41.28 -60.22 -35.85
C ILE A 8 -39.80 -60.55 -36.05
N SER A 9 -39.38 -60.96 -37.26
CA SER A 9 -37.97 -61.26 -37.56
C SER A 9 -37.10 -60.02 -37.89
N ILE A 10 -37.70 -58.85 -38.15
CA ILE A 10 -36.95 -57.60 -38.37
C ILE A 10 -36.74 -56.83 -37.05
N LEU A 11 -37.69 -56.94 -36.10
CA LEU A 11 -37.57 -56.25 -34.81
C LEU A 11 -36.52 -56.90 -33.89
N PHE A 12 -36.33 -58.23 -33.96
CA PHE A 12 -35.27 -58.91 -33.21
C PHE A 12 -33.87 -58.73 -33.82
N LEU A 13 -33.76 -58.46 -35.12
CA LEU A 13 -32.47 -58.20 -35.78
C LEU A 13 -32.00 -56.75 -35.54
N ILE A 14 -32.91 -55.78 -35.43
CA ILE A 14 -32.57 -54.38 -35.11
C ILE A 14 -32.19 -54.21 -33.63
N LEU A 15 -32.80 -54.97 -32.71
CA LEU A 15 -32.43 -54.91 -31.29
C LEU A 15 -31.08 -55.59 -30.98
N MET A 16 -30.64 -56.57 -31.79
CA MET A 16 -29.32 -57.21 -31.64
C MET A 16 -28.17 -56.38 -32.23
N VAL A 17 -28.43 -55.50 -33.20
CA VAL A 17 -27.43 -54.58 -33.76
C VAL A 17 -27.28 -53.30 -32.92
N ALA A 18 -28.31 -52.89 -32.16
CA ALA A 18 -28.20 -51.78 -31.20
C ALA A 18 -27.48 -52.15 -29.88
N GLY A 19 -27.36 -53.45 -29.56
CA GLY A 19 -26.71 -53.94 -28.34
C GLY A 19 -25.20 -54.23 -28.45
N LEU A 20 -24.60 -54.09 -29.64
CA LEU A 20 -23.18 -54.39 -29.90
C LEU A 20 -22.32 -53.13 -30.16
N LEU A 21 -22.84 -51.94 -29.89
CA LEU A 21 -22.07 -50.67 -29.93
C LEU A 21 -21.78 -50.07 -28.53
N PHE A 22 -22.00 -50.81 -27.45
CA PHE A 22 -21.58 -50.43 -26.09
C PHE A 22 -20.37 -51.25 -25.59
N GLY A 23 -19.41 -51.51 -26.47
CA GLY A 23 -18.09 -52.04 -26.13
C GLY A 23 -17.01 -51.03 -26.48
N CYS A 24 -16.37 -50.45 -25.47
CA CYS A 24 -15.34 -49.40 -25.54
C CYS A 24 -15.82 -47.99 -25.91
N MET A 25 -16.54 -47.32 -24.99
CA MET A 25 -16.16 -45.94 -24.71
C MET A 25 -14.84 -46.00 -23.95
N GLN A 26 -13.72 -45.90 -24.67
CA GLN A 26 -12.52 -45.34 -24.04
C GLN A 26 -12.94 -43.99 -23.45
N PRO A 27 -12.43 -43.56 -22.28
CA PRO A 27 -12.52 -42.15 -21.94
C PRO A 27 -12.00 -41.40 -23.15
N LEU A 28 -12.75 -40.40 -23.62
CA LEU A 28 -12.22 -39.44 -24.58
C LEU A 28 -10.84 -39.05 -24.05
N SER A 29 -9.80 -39.55 -24.70
CA SER A 29 -8.45 -39.05 -24.55
C SER A 29 -8.57 -37.61 -25.00
N GLN A 30 -8.87 -36.71 -24.06
CA GLN A 30 -8.65 -35.29 -24.23
C GLN A 30 -7.21 -35.22 -24.70
N SER A 31 -7.01 -34.81 -25.96
CA SER A 31 -5.69 -34.56 -26.50
C SER A 31 -5.00 -33.68 -25.49
N ALA A 32 -4.06 -34.24 -24.71
CA ALA A 32 -3.33 -33.48 -23.72
C ALA A 32 -2.69 -32.32 -24.48
N GLY A 33 -3.18 -31.11 -24.22
CA GLY A 33 -2.67 -29.93 -24.88
C GLY A 33 -1.16 -29.88 -24.68
N LYS A 34 -0.44 -29.37 -25.68
CA LYS A 34 1.00 -29.14 -25.55
C LYS A 34 1.26 -27.65 -25.59
N GLY A 35 2.15 -27.19 -24.72
CA GLY A 35 2.62 -25.81 -24.67
C GLY A 35 4.13 -25.77 -24.51
N ASP A 36 4.66 -24.56 -24.49
CA ASP A 36 6.08 -24.27 -24.45
C ASP A 36 6.41 -23.52 -23.15
N VAL A 37 7.65 -23.65 -22.68
CA VAL A 37 8.18 -22.87 -21.56
C VAL A 37 9.37 -22.04 -22.00
N GLU A 38 9.41 -20.78 -21.60
CA GLU A 38 10.58 -19.92 -21.71
C GLU A 38 11.24 -19.77 -20.33
N VAL A 39 12.42 -20.33 -20.16
CA VAL A 39 13.17 -20.29 -18.90
C VAL A 39 14.11 -19.09 -18.90
N LEU A 40 13.85 -18.14 -17.99
CA LEU A 40 14.69 -16.98 -17.74
C LEU A 40 15.61 -17.25 -16.55
N ILE A 41 16.92 -17.20 -16.76
CA ILE A 41 17.91 -17.26 -15.69
C ILE A 41 18.13 -15.86 -15.15
N LEU A 42 17.81 -15.67 -13.87
CA LEU A 42 18.11 -14.43 -13.16
C LEU A 42 19.50 -14.56 -12.52
N ASP A 43 20.52 -14.09 -13.23
CA ASP A 43 21.86 -13.94 -12.67
C ASP A 43 21.91 -12.64 -11.85
N GLY A 44 22.18 -12.78 -10.55
CA GLY A 44 22.16 -11.66 -9.62
C GLY A 44 23.34 -10.73 -9.87
N ALA A 45 23.19 -9.74 -10.74
CA ALA A 45 24.22 -8.76 -11.12
C ALA A 45 24.82 -7.94 -9.95
N ARG A 46 24.35 -8.15 -8.70
CA ARG A 46 24.90 -7.57 -7.45
C ARG A 46 25.49 -8.63 -6.51
N THR A 47 25.92 -9.77 -7.04
CA THR A 47 26.48 -10.87 -6.25
C THR A 47 28.00 -10.76 -6.18
N ILE A 48 28.51 -10.54 -4.97
CA ILE A 48 29.93 -10.61 -4.64
C ILE A 48 30.29 -12.09 -4.46
N GLN A 49 31.17 -12.59 -5.30
CA GLN A 49 31.67 -13.96 -5.26
C GLN A 49 33.12 -13.99 -5.76
N PRO A 50 33.88 -15.07 -5.53
CA PRO A 50 35.22 -15.20 -6.08
C PRO A 50 35.20 -15.08 -7.62
N SER A 51 36.27 -14.55 -8.20
CA SER A 51 36.41 -14.44 -9.67
C SER A 51 36.99 -15.70 -10.32
N ASP A 52 37.15 -16.77 -9.55
CA ASP A 52 37.79 -18.01 -9.98
C ASP A 52 37.02 -18.70 -11.12
N VAL A 53 37.78 -19.21 -12.09
CA VAL A 53 37.26 -19.97 -13.24
C VAL A 53 36.45 -21.21 -12.82
N GLU A 54 36.77 -21.76 -11.64
CA GLU A 54 36.13 -22.95 -11.07
C GLU A 54 34.66 -22.73 -10.66
N ILE A 55 34.23 -21.49 -10.43
CA ILE A 55 32.84 -21.18 -10.04
C ILE A 55 32.09 -20.33 -11.08
N LYS A 56 32.77 -19.96 -12.17
CA LYS A 56 32.15 -19.27 -13.30
C LYS A 56 31.24 -20.24 -14.06
N ILE A 57 29.95 -19.95 -14.10
CA ILE A 57 28.99 -20.69 -14.93
C ILE A 57 29.29 -20.40 -16.40
N VAL A 58 29.51 -21.45 -17.19
CA VAL A 58 29.72 -21.39 -18.65
C VAL A 58 28.62 -22.09 -19.44
N SER A 59 27.80 -22.92 -18.77
CA SER A 59 26.65 -23.60 -19.36
C SER A 59 25.63 -23.95 -18.29
N TYR A 60 24.41 -24.28 -18.71
CA TYR A 60 23.30 -24.66 -17.86
C TYR A 60 22.74 -26.02 -18.28
N VAL A 61 22.16 -26.76 -17.33
CA VAL A 61 21.39 -27.98 -17.57
C VAL A 61 19.99 -27.80 -16.98
N LEU A 62 18.97 -27.80 -17.84
CA LEU A 62 17.56 -27.80 -17.48
C LEU A 62 17.05 -29.24 -17.34
N SER A 63 16.26 -29.49 -16.31
CA SER A 63 15.46 -30.70 -16.13
C SER A 63 14.10 -30.34 -15.57
N GLY A 64 13.13 -31.26 -15.61
CA GLY A 64 11.83 -30.96 -15.02
C GLY A 64 10.94 -32.17 -14.81
N THR A 65 10.00 -32.02 -13.89
CA THR A 65 8.93 -32.99 -13.59
C THR A 65 7.59 -32.33 -13.81
N GLY A 66 6.75 -32.97 -14.61
CA GLY A 66 5.46 -32.48 -15.06
C GLY A 66 4.28 -33.34 -14.60
N PRO A 67 3.08 -33.06 -15.11
CA PRO A 67 1.86 -33.73 -14.70
C PRO A 67 1.89 -35.22 -15.05
N ASN A 68 1.20 -36.04 -14.24
CA ASN A 68 1.10 -37.50 -14.41
C ASN A 68 2.47 -38.23 -14.50
N GLY A 69 3.50 -37.68 -13.85
CA GLY A 69 4.84 -38.26 -13.86
C GLY A 69 5.62 -38.02 -15.16
N ALA A 70 5.18 -37.08 -16.01
CA ALA A 70 5.97 -36.65 -17.16
C ALA A 70 7.33 -36.10 -16.70
N THR A 71 8.38 -36.36 -17.48
CA THR A 71 9.74 -35.91 -17.17
C THR A 71 10.35 -35.21 -18.38
N LEU A 72 11.01 -34.08 -18.14
CA LEU A 72 11.91 -33.43 -19.09
C LEU A 72 13.34 -33.92 -18.80
N ALA A 73 13.91 -34.67 -19.76
CA ALA A 73 15.30 -35.09 -19.69
C ALA A 73 16.26 -33.90 -19.76
N ASN A 74 17.46 -34.05 -19.18
CA ASN A 74 18.46 -32.99 -19.12
C ASN A 74 18.72 -32.34 -20.49
N LYS A 75 18.54 -31.02 -20.55
CA LYS A 75 18.84 -30.17 -21.72
C LYS A 75 19.96 -29.20 -21.37
N THR A 76 21.04 -29.24 -22.13
CA THR A 76 22.16 -28.30 -21.96
C THR A 76 21.96 -27.06 -22.83
N PHE A 77 22.18 -25.88 -22.27
CA PHE A 77 22.09 -24.60 -22.98
C PHE A 77 23.10 -23.59 -22.43
N THR A 78 23.44 -22.57 -23.19
CA THR A 78 24.44 -21.55 -22.82
C THR A 78 23.90 -20.12 -22.83
N ALA A 79 22.70 -19.91 -23.37
CA ALA A 79 22.05 -18.61 -23.48
C ALA A 79 20.71 -18.62 -22.74
N SER A 80 20.42 -17.51 -22.06
CA SER A 80 19.12 -17.23 -21.43
C SER A 80 18.49 -16.03 -22.15
N PRO A 81 17.18 -16.03 -22.45
CA PRO A 81 16.22 -17.09 -22.14
C PRO A 81 16.41 -18.36 -22.99
N TYR A 82 15.94 -19.51 -22.47
CA TYR A 82 15.93 -20.80 -23.17
C TYR A 82 14.50 -21.33 -23.31
N THR A 83 14.09 -21.73 -24.51
CA THR A 83 12.75 -22.27 -24.77
C THR A 83 12.77 -23.78 -24.89
N GLU A 84 11.93 -24.48 -24.12
CA GLU A 84 11.61 -25.90 -24.31
C GLU A 84 10.17 -26.03 -24.77
N SER A 85 9.95 -26.73 -25.88
CA SER A 85 8.65 -26.85 -26.53
C SER A 85 7.98 -28.21 -26.32
N LYS A 86 6.67 -28.27 -26.59
CA LYS A 86 5.89 -29.52 -26.64
C LYS A 86 5.78 -30.25 -25.28
N LEU A 87 5.79 -29.50 -24.18
CA LEU A 87 5.52 -30.01 -22.84
C LEU A 87 4.03 -30.27 -22.67
N ALA A 88 3.67 -31.31 -21.91
CA ALA A 88 2.28 -31.59 -21.59
C ALA A 88 1.67 -30.44 -20.76
N GLU A 89 0.44 -30.06 -21.09
CA GLU A 89 -0.36 -29.08 -20.33
C GLU A 89 -0.50 -29.51 -18.86
N GLY A 90 -0.32 -28.55 -17.95
CA GLY A 90 -0.37 -28.76 -16.51
C GLY A 90 0.84 -28.19 -15.75
N ALA A 91 0.91 -28.46 -14.45
CA ALA A 91 1.96 -27.92 -13.58
C ALA A 91 3.30 -28.65 -13.78
N TRP A 92 4.37 -27.88 -13.96
CA TRP A 92 5.75 -28.34 -14.06
C TRP A 92 6.62 -27.70 -12.99
N THR A 93 7.54 -28.49 -12.44
CA THR A 93 8.70 -27.99 -11.69
C THR A 93 9.91 -28.09 -12.59
N PHE A 94 10.58 -26.96 -12.83
CA PHE A 94 11.81 -26.87 -13.59
C PHE A 94 13.00 -26.70 -12.64
N THR A 95 14.07 -27.43 -12.89
CA THR A 95 15.34 -27.32 -12.17
C THR A 95 16.44 -26.97 -13.15
N VAL A 96 17.18 -25.90 -12.87
CA VAL A 96 18.33 -25.46 -13.66
C VAL A 96 19.59 -25.60 -12.82
N ASN A 97 20.58 -26.29 -13.36
CA ASN A 97 21.93 -26.39 -12.81
C ASN A 97 22.87 -25.52 -13.67
N GLY A 98 23.65 -24.63 -13.07
CA GLY A 98 24.75 -23.91 -13.71
C GLY A 98 26.06 -24.68 -13.55
N LEU A 99 26.78 -24.89 -14.65
CA LEU A 99 28.01 -25.69 -14.71
C LEU A 99 29.21 -24.82 -15.05
N ASN A 100 30.35 -25.12 -14.43
CA ASN A 100 31.64 -24.52 -14.78
C ASN A 100 32.27 -25.17 -16.02
N ALA A 101 33.44 -24.69 -16.44
CA ALA A 101 34.17 -25.22 -17.60
C ALA A 101 34.64 -26.68 -17.45
N ALA A 102 34.73 -27.20 -16.22
CA ALA A 102 35.04 -28.59 -15.93
C ALA A 102 33.79 -29.50 -15.94
N GLY A 103 32.59 -28.94 -16.10
CA GLY A 103 31.32 -29.67 -16.07
C GLY A 103 30.78 -29.93 -14.66
N SER A 104 31.36 -29.34 -13.61
CA SER A 104 30.82 -29.44 -12.25
C SER A 104 29.66 -28.46 -12.06
N ILE A 105 28.61 -28.89 -11.35
CA ILE A 105 27.50 -28.00 -10.98
C ILE A 105 27.97 -27.05 -9.89
N VAL A 106 27.91 -25.74 -10.15
CA VAL A 106 28.34 -24.68 -9.21
C VAL A 106 27.17 -23.85 -8.70
N ALA A 107 26.01 -23.92 -9.36
CA ALA A 107 24.76 -23.36 -8.86
C ALA A 107 23.56 -24.21 -9.31
N SER A 108 22.48 -24.19 -8.54
CA SER A 108 21.22 -24.86 -8.84
C SER A 108 20.05 -23.99 -8.37
N GLY A 109 18.93 -24.07 -9.08
CA GLY A 109 17.69 -23.40 -8.71
C GLY A 109 16.50 -24.14 -9.29
N SER A 110 15.33 -23.97 -8.69
CA SER A 110 14.08 -24.55 -9.19
C SER A 110 12.93 -23.58 -9.07
N ASN A 111 12.01 -23.61 -10.03
CA ASN A 111 10.74 -22.89 -9.94
C ASN A 111 9.63 -23.66 -10.68
N THR A 112 8.38 -23.34 -10.39
CA THR A 112 7.20 -23.99 -10.98
C THR A 112 6.49 -23.08 -11.98
N ALA A 113 5.94 -23.66 -13.04
CA ALA A 113 5.03 -22.97 -13.95
C ALA A 113 3.95 -23.92 -14.48
N THR A 114 2.79 -23.38 -14.83
CA THR A 114 1.68 -24.14 -15.43
C THR A 114 1.71 -23.95 -16.94
N ILE A 115 1.96 -25.03 -17.68
CA ILE A 115 1.98 -25.03 -19.15
C ILE A 115 0.54 -24.99 -19.66
N ILE A 116 0.26 -24.03 -20.54
CA ILE A 116 -1.05 -23.85 -21.19
C ILE A 116 -0.92 -24.24 -22.67
N ALA A 117 -1.87 -25.03 -23.17
CA ALA A 117 -1.85 -25.52 -24.55
C ALA A 117 -1.73 -24.39 -25.60
N ASN A 118 -0.88 -24.59 -26.61
CA ASN A 118 -0.64 -23.66 -27.71
C ASN A 118 -0.15 -22.26 -27.28
N SER A 119 0.52 -22.17 -26.13
CA SER A 119 1.10 -20.93 -25.62
C SER A 119 2.54 -21.14 -25.13
N THR A 120 3.27 -20.04 -24.97
CA THR A 120 4.58 -20.03 -24.30
C THR A 120 4.42 -19.37 -22.93
N VAL A 121 4.84 -20.08 -21.88
CA VAL A 121 4.79 -19.60 -20.50
C VAL A 121 6.20 -19.28 -20.02
N SER A 122 6.44 -18.07 -19.52
CA SER A 122 7.75 -17.69 -18.98
C SER A 122 7.89 -18.13 -17.51
N VAL A 123 9.04 -18.68 -17.14
CA VAL A 123 9.42 -19.04 -15.77
C VAL A 123 10.80 -18.51 -15.44
N SER A 124 10.92 -17.79 -14.32
CA SER A 124 12.19 -17.26 -13.85
C SER A 124 12.82 -18.19 -12.81
N VAL A 125 14.06 -18.63 -13.02
CA VAL A 125 14.79 -19.47 -12.07
C VAL A 125 15.98 -18.69 -11.50
N VAL A 126 15.99 -18.50 -10.18
CA VAL A 126 17.11 -17.90 -9.45
C VAL A 126 18.08 -19.01 -9.08
N LEU A 127 19.33 -18.90 -9.51
CA LEU A 127 20.37 -19.89 -9.20
C LEU A 127 21.04 -19.60 -7.87
N THR A 128 21.00 -20.58 -6.96
CA THR A 128 21.74 -20.61 -5.70
C THR A 128 22.97 -21.48 -5.82
N PRO A 129 24.14 -21.10 -5.27
CA PRO A 129 25.33 -21.94 -5.34
C PRO A 129 25.09 -23.34 -4.77
N VAL A 130 25.67 -24.36 -5.40
CA VAL A 130 25.68 -25.69 -4.80
C VAL A 130 26.58 -25.65 -3.57
N LYS A 131 26.07 -26.18 -2.46
CA LYS A 131 26.69 -26.10 -1.13
C LYS A 131 27.92 -27.00 -1.06
N ASP A 132 29.00 -26.61 -1.71
CA ASP A 132 30.25 -27.36 -1.69
C ASP A 132 31.08 -26.97 -0.46
N GLY A 133 30.87 -27.74 0.62
CA GLY A 133 31.86 -27.88 1.68
C GLY A 133 31.43 -27.42 3.07
N SER A 134 31.89 -28.16 4.08
CA SER A 134 32.02 -27.70 5.46
C SER A 134 33.38 -27.00 5.61
N GLY A 135 33.41 -25.68 5.68
CA GLY A 135 34.65 -24.91 5.79
C GLY A 135 34.42 -23.40 5.87
N THR A 136 35.50 -22.63 5.81
CA THR A 136 35.45 -21.15 5.78
C THR A 136 36.07 -20.60 4.50
N GLY A 137 35.70 -19.38 4.13
CA GLY A 137 36.29 -18.58 3.08
C GLY A 137 36.53 -17.14 3.52
N THR A 138 37.02 -16.32 2.59
CA THR A 138 37.39 -14.93 2.86
C THR A 138 36.43 -13.95 2.19
N PHE A 139 35.98 -12.94 2.91
CA PHE A 139 35.43 -11.72 2.32
C PHE A 139 36.45 -10.59 2.44
N SER A 140 36.69 -9.87 1.35
CA SER A 140 37.55 -8.69 1.31
C SER A 140 36.78 -7.50 0.75
N LEU A 141 36.83 -6.38 1.46
CA LEU A 141 36.32 -5.08 1.03
C LEU A 141 37.50 -4.12 0.90
N SER A 142 37.57 -3.40 -0.21
CA SER A 142 38.51 -2.28 -0.38
C SER A 142 37.87 -1.14 -1.16
N GLY A 143 38.42 0.05 -1.02
CA GLY A 143 37.93 1.17 -1.81
C GLY A 143 38.48 2.51 -1.43
N THR A 144 37.90 3.54 -2.05
CA THR A 144 38.25 4.95 -1.81
C THR A 144 37.02 5.79 -1.49
N ILE A 145 37.23 6.82 -0.69
CA ILE A 145 36.30 7.94 -0.46
C ILE A 145 36.94 9.26 -0.94
N PRO A 146 36.16 10.28 -1.32
CA PRO A 146 36.70 11.57 -1.72
C PRO A 146 37.37 12.28 -0.53
N SER A 147 38.40 13.08 -0.78
CA SER A 147 39.10 13.84 0.26
C SER A 147 38.24 14.90 0.96
N ALA A 148 37.12 15.30 0.35
CA ALA A 148 36.16 16.24 0.93
C ALA A 148 35.18 15.58 1.91
N VAL A 149 35.07 14.25 1.91
CA VAL A 149 34.16 13.49 2.77
C VAL A 149 34.88 13.09 4.05
N THR A 150 34.30 13.43 5.20
CA THR A 150 34.77 12.97 6.51
C THR A 150 33.72 12.06 7.12
N LEU A 151 34.03 10.77 7.23
CA LEU A 151 33.11 9.79 7.80
C LEU A 151 33.09 9.86 9.33
N SER A 152 31.90 9.86 9.92
CA SER A 152 31.70 9.62 11.35
C SER A 152 31.73 8.14 11.69
N SER A 153 31.34 7.27 10.74
CA SER A 153 31.45 5.82 10.87
C SER A 153 31.43 5.13 9.51
N PHE A 154 32.02 3.95 9.42
CA PHE A 154 31.83 3.03 8.30
C PHE A 154 31.69 1.62 8.86
N THR A 155 30.50 1.05 8.76
CA THR A 155 30.15 -0.25 9.33
C THR A 155 29.58 -1.18 8.27
N GLY A 156 29.62 -2.48 8.57
CA GLY A 156 28.98 -3.50 7.75
C GLY A 156 28.35 -4.60 8.58
N VAL A 157 27.36 -5.25 7.97
CA VAL A 157 26.63 -6.40 8.52
C VAL A 157 26.59 -7.50 7.46
N ILE A 158 27.03 -8.71 7.82
CA ILE A 158 26.90 -9.92 7.02
C ILE A 158 25.83 -10.79 7.67
N ALA A 159 24.67 -10.88 7.04
CA ALA A 159 23.52 -11.63 7.52
C ALA A 159 23.37 -12.95 6.75
N PRO A 160 23.36 -14.13 7.40
CA PRO A 160 23.17 -15.41 6.73
C PRO A 160 21.78 -15.51 6.09
N SER A 161 21.71 -15.87 4.80
CA SER A 161 20.42 -15.95 4.07
C SER A 161 19.50 -17.08 4.56
N THR A 162 20.03 -18.07 5.28
CA THR A 162 19.27 -19.20 5.83
C THR A 162 18.91 -19.02 7.31
N GLY A 163 19.08 -17.81 7.86
CA GLY A 163 18.96 -17.53 9.29
C GLY A 163 20.24 -17.88 10.07
N GLY A 164 20.43 -17.23 11.22
CA GLY A 164 21.63 -17.31 12.05
C GLY A 164 22.00 -15.96 12.66
N ALA A 165 23.12 -15.91 13.40
CA ALA A 165 23.62 -14.66 13.96
C ALA A 165 24.30 -13.80 12.88
N ASN A 166 24.03 -12.49 12.90
CA ASN A 166 24.69 -11.54 12.03
C ASN A 166 26.14 -11.30 12.48
N THR A 167 27.06 -11.17 11.52
CA THR A 167 28.42 -10.67 11.77
C THR A 167 28.46 -9.18 11.50
N THR A 168 28.68 -8.37 12.53
CA THR A 168 28.87 -6.92 12.40
C THR A 168 30.36 -6.57 12.42
N PHE A 169 30.75 -5.54 11.67
CA PHE A 169 32.13 -5.09 11.61
C PHE A 169 32.26 -3.60 11.32
N ALA A 170 33.39 -3.03 11.71
CA ALA A 170 33.80 -1.68 11.31
C ALA A 170 34.81 -1.78 10.16
N VAL A 171 34.66 -0.92 9.16
CA VAL A 171 35.61 -0.78 8.05
C VAL A 171 36.75 0.12 8.51
N THR A 172 37.99 -0.30 8.29
CA THR A 172 39.17 0.51 8.62
C THR A 172 39.34 1.57 7.55
N VAL A 173 39.37 2.84 7.94
CA VAL A 173 39.57 3.99 7.06
C VAL A 173 40.93 4.64 7.36
N SER A 174 41.75 4.86 6.34
CA SER A 174 43.05 5.51 6.44
C SER A 174 43.23 6.52 5.31
N GLY A 175 43.16 7.81 5.64
CA GLY A 175 43.08 8.88 4.65
C GLY A 175 41.84 8.72 3.78
N THR A 176 42.01 8.66 2.46
CA THR A 176 40.94 8.40 1.50
C THR A 176 40.70 6.94 1.19
N ASN A 177 41.47 6.00 1.75
CA ASN A 177 41.34 4.57 1.48
C ASN A 177 40.59 3.88 2.62
N PHE A 178 39.84 2.83 2.28
CA PHE A 178 39.22 1.97 3.28
C PHE A 178 39.38 0.50 2.95
N SER A 179 39.37 -0.34 3.98
CA SER A 179 39.47 -1.79 3.83
C SER A 179 38.87 -2.57 4.99
N TYR A 180 38.46 -3.80 4.69
CA TYR A 180 38.09 -4.82 5.67
C TYR A 180 38.38 -6.22 5.10
N SER A 181 38.72 -7.18 5.95
CA SER A 181 38.86 -8.58 5.56
C SER A 181 38.44 -9.51 6.69
N ASN A 182 37.77 -10.60 6.34
CA ASN A 182 37.43 -11.70 7.25
C ASN A 182 37.59 -13.04 6.54
N SER A 183 38.56 -13.84 6.99
CA SER A 183 38.92 -15.15 6.42
C SER A 183 38.24 -16.35 7.11
N THR A 184 37.36 -16.07 8.08
CA THR A 184 36.73 -17.09 8.93
C THR A 184 35.23 -17.25 8.67
N LEU A 185 34.71 -16.61 7.62
CA LEU A 185 33.29 -16.71 7.28
C LEU A 185 32.98 -18.13 6.83
N PRO A 186 31.96 -18.80 7.39
CA PRO A 186 31.51 -20.09 6.89
C PRO A 186 31.13 -20.02 5.41
N VAL A 187 31.28 -21.13 4.70
CA VAL A 187 30.75 -21.27 3.35
C VAL A 187 29.23 -21.07 3.38
N GLY A 188 28.73 -20.20 2.50
CA GLY A 188 27.32 -19.86 2.50
C GLY A 188 26.95 -18.66 1.64
N SER A 189 25.64 -18.38 1.63
CA SER A 189 25.06 -17.17 1.04
C SER A 189 24.65 -16.21 2.15
N TYR A 190 24.93 -14.94 1.92
CA TYR A 190 24.73 -13.85 2.86
C TYR A 190 24.15 -12.63 2.17
N ILE A 191 23.52 -11.76 2.94
CA ILE A 191 23.28 -10.37 2.58
C ILE A 191 24.34 -9.53 3.29
N LEU A 192 25.13 -8.80 2.50
CA LEU A 192 26.07 -7.80 3.00
C LEU A 192 25.38 -6.44 2.95
N THR A 193 25.29 -5.77 4.09
CA THR A 193 24.89 -4.37 4.20
C THR A 193 26.10 -3.55 4.63
N LEU A 194 26.33 -2.41 3.99
CA LEU A 194 27.39 -1.46 4.30
C LEU A 194 26.76 -0.08 4.53
N VAL A 195 27.24 0.64 5.55
CA VAL A 195 26.79 2.00 5.86
C VAL A 195 28.01 2.87 6.16
N ALA A 196 28.24 3.89 5.33
CA ALA A 196 29.26 4.91 5.55
C ALA A 196 28.55 6.24 5.87
N SER A 197 28.65 6.71 7.10
CA SER A 197 27.94 7.90 7.59
C SER A 197 28.86 9.10 7.70
N GLN A 198 28.33 10.28 7.41
CA GLN A 198 28.91 11.59 7.70
C GLN A 198 27.87 12.50 8.38
N ALA A 199 28.24 13.73 8.73
CA ALA A 199 27.31 14.67 9.38
C ALA A 199 26.09 15.02 8.49
N ALA A 200 26.28 15.07 7.16
CA ALA A 200 25.25 15.50 6.21
C ALA A 200 24.40 14.35 5.63
N GLY A 201 24.69 13.09 5.95
CA GLY A 201 24.00 11.94 5.35
C GLY A 201 24.82 10.65 5.43
N ALA A 202 24.32 9.57 4.84
CA ALA A 202 25.02 8.30 4.78
C ALA A 202 24.89 7.65 3.40
N TRP A 203 25.99 7.05 2.95
CA TRP A 203 25.95 6.10 1.84
C TRP A 203 25.60 4.71 2.37
N ARG A 204 24.74 3.99 1.64
CA ARG A 204 24.32 2.62 1.98
C ARG A 204 24.48 1.71 0.77
N GLY A 205 25.08 0.53 0.98
CA GLY A 205 25.21 -0.51 -0.03
C GLY A 205 24.65 -1.83 0.45
N VAL A 206 23.83 -2.50 -0.36
CA VAL A 206 23.32 -3.86 -0.09
C VAL A 206 23.70 -4.77 -1.24
N TYR A 207 24.32 -5.90 -0.90
CA TYR A 207 24.86 -6.86 -1.86
C TYR A 207 24.52 -8.29 -1.44
N ALA A 208 24.33 -9.16 -2.43
CA ALA A 208 24.41 -10.59 -2.17
C ALA A 208 25.90 -10.96 -2.03
N LEU A 209 26.27 -11.65 -0.96
CA LEU A 209 27.64 -12.10 -0.72
C LEU A 209 27.66 -13.62 -0.67
N ARG A 210 28.54 -14.24 -1.45
CA ARG A 210 28.77 -15.68 -1.46
C ARG A 210 30.16 -15.98 -0.95
N ILE A 211 30.29 -16.95 -0.06
CA ILE A 211 31.57 -17.41 0.48
C ILE A 211 31.79 -18.86 0.09
N TYR A 212 32.95 -19.16 -0.49
CA TYR A 212 33.37 -20.50 -0.91
C TYR A 212 34.60 -20.93 -0.13
N GLN A 213 34.75 -22.24 0.08
CA GLN A 213 35.81 -22.81 0.91
C GLN A 213 37.19 -22.41 0.38
N GLY A 214 37.99 -21.76 1.24
CA GLY A 214 39.37 -21.37 0.90
C GLY A 214 39.50 -20.33 -0.20
N LYS A 215 38.40 -19.73 -0.69
CA LYS A 215 38.42 -18.70 -1.73
C LYS A 215 38.13 -17.31 -1.15
N THR A 216 38.41 -16.27 -1.94
CA THR A 216 38.18 -14.88 -1.56
C THR A 216 37.12 -14.23 -2.44
N SER A 217 36.08 -13.70 -1.80
CA SER A 217 35.05 -12.87 -2.41
C SER A 217 35.41 -11.40 -2.19
N THR A 218 35.61 -10.66 -3.27
CA THR A 218 36.14 -9.29 -3.20
C THR A 218 35.09 -8.27 -3.66
N LEU A 219 34.86 -7.24 -2.84
CA LEU A 219 34.14 -6.03 -3.22
C LEU A 219 35.11 -4.86 -3.26
N SER A 220 35.17 -4.17 -4.39
CA SER A 220 35.91 -2.92 -4.55
C SER A 220 34.94 -1.77 -4.87
N LEU A 221 35.04 -0.68 -4.13
CA LEU A 221 34.15 0.48 -4.23
C LEU A 221 34.95 1.76 -4.41
N ASN A 222 34.44 2.68 -5.22
CA ASN A 222 34.94 4.05 -5.30
C ASN A 222 33.77 4.98 -5.02
N LEU A 223 33.68 5.46 -3.78
CA LEU A 223 32.63 6.37 -3.37
C LEU A 223 32.98 7.79 -3.80
N THR A 224 31.98 8.53 -4.22
CA THR A 224 32.02 9.92 -4.68
C THR A 224 31.36 10.84 -3.65
N ALA A 225 31.43 12.16 -3.83
CA ALA A 225 30.75 13.08 -2.91
C ALA A 225 29.22 12.94 -3.03
N ASP A 226 28.74 12.69 -4.25
CA ASP A 226 27.32 12.54 -4.57
C ASP A 226 26.70 11.31 -3.91
N ASP A 227 27.51 10.27 -3.64
CA ASP A 227 27.09 9.08 -2.89
C ASP A 227 26.64 9.39 -1.45
N PHE A 228 27.00 10.56 -0.93
CA PHE A 228 26.62 11.03 0.42
C PHE A 228 25.68 12.23 0.41
N ALA A 229 25.25 12.71 -0.76
CA ALA A 229 24.35 13.85 -0.87
C ALA A 229 22.94 13.53 -0.34
N GLY A 230 22.55 12.25 -0.40
CA GLY A 230 21.20 11.79 -0.07
C GLY A 230 20.17 12.34 -1.06
N ALA A 231 18.93 11.89 -0.89
CA ALA A 231 17.83 12.39 -1.69
C ALA A 231 17.40 13.79 -1.23
N THR A 232 16.79 14.55 -2.13
CA THR A 232 16.34 15.92 -1.90
C THR A 232 14.88 16.09 -2.29
N ILE A 233 14.09 16.71 -1.40
CA ILE A 233 12.72 17.12 -1.70
C ILE A 233 12.62 18.64 -1.63
N ASN A 234 12.14 19.25 -2.72
CA ASN A 234 11.89 20.68 -2.86
C ASN A 234 10.40 20.94 -3.04
N GLY A 235 9.92 22.11 -2.64
CA GLY A 235 8.56 22.51 -2.98
C GLY A 235 8.23 23.94 -2.59
N VAL A 236 6.96 24.30 -2.78
CA VAL A 236 6.41 25.59 -2.39
C VAL A 236 5.15 25.37 -1.56
N ALA A 237 5.10 25.97 -0.39
CA ALA A 237 3.88 26.12 0.38
C ALA A 237 3.33 27.53 0.21
N LYS A 238 2.03 27.65 -0.08
CA LYS A 238 1.38 28.94 -0.38
C LYS A 238 -0.01 29.04 0.23
N TYR A 239 -0.44 30.26 0.49
CA TYR A 239 -1.83 30.55 0.84
C TYR A 239 -2.65 30.71 -0.43
N TYR A 240 -3.85 30.13 -0.48
CA TYR A 240 -4.69 30.13 -1.69
C TYR A 240 -5.08 31.54 -2.17
N ASP A 241 -5.19 32.50 -1.25
CA ASP A 241 -5.73 33.85 -1.47
C ASP A 241 -4.67 34.97 -1.40
N LYS A 242 -3.42 34.65 -1.05
CA LYS A 242 -2.34 35.64 -0.99
C LYS A 242 -1.57 35.72 -2.30
N ALA A 243 -1.11 36.93 -2.62
CA ALA A 243 -0.30 37.17 -3.80
C ALA A 243 1.06 36.44 -3.72
N ALA A 244 1.69 36.22 -4.87
CA ALA A 244 3.04 35.69 -4.92
C ALA A 244 4.00 36.55 -4.06
N ASN A 245 4.95 35.90 -3.39
CA ASN A 245 5.87 36.50 -2.42
C ASN A 245 5.24 36.95 -1.08
N GLN A 246 4.06 36.43 -0.72
CA GLN A 246 3.42 36.66 0.59
C GLN A 246 3.17 35.35 1.37
N TYR A 247 4.06 34.36 1.18
CA TYR A 247 3.91 33.01 1.74
C TYR A 247 4.86 32.73 2.93
N SER A 248 5.39 33.77 3.55
CA SER A 248 6.29 33.62 4.70
C SER A 248 5.59 33.09 5.94
N GLY A 249 6.35 32.39 6.78
CA GLY A 249 5.91 31.91 8.08
C GLY A 249 5.15 30.59 8.07
N ILE A 250 4.95 29.95 6.91
CA ILE A 250 4.35 28.61 6.86
C ILE A 250 5.37 27.62 7.43
N SER A 251 4.94 26.79 8.37
CA SER A 251 5.76 25.70 8.89
C SER A 251 5.56 24.48 7.99
N VAL A 252 6.64 23.93 7.45
CA VAL A 252 6.63 22.71 6.65
C VAL A 252 7.41 21.64 7.38
N THR A 253 6.77 20.51 7.68
CA THR A 253 7.34 19.39 8.41
C THR A 253 7.40 18.15 7.52
N ILE A 254 8.53 17.45 7.53
CA ILE A 254 8.72 16.16 6.87
C ILE A 254 8.81 15.05 7.91
N THR A 255 8.11 13.94 7.65
CA THR A 255 8.16 12.72 8.47
C THR A 255 8.30 11.50 7.57
N SER A 256 9.16 10.54 7.92
CA SER A 256 9.27 9.27 7.18
C SER A 256 8.10 8.35 7.54
N THR A 257 7.53 7.67 6.54
CA THR A 257 6.56 6.58 6.76
C THR A 257 7.22 5.21 6.81
N THR A 258 8.51 5.13 6.44
CA THR A 258 9.25 3.87 6.26
C THR A 258 10.31 3.64 7.35
N SER A 259 10.73 4.70 8.03
CA SER A 259 11.74 4.63 9.10
C SER A 259 11.20 5.23 10.40
N THR A 260 11.22 4.44 11.46
CA THR A 260 10.90 4.90 12.83
C THR A 260 12.05 5.69 13.46
N ASP A 261 13.26 5.56 12.94
CA ASP A 261 14.46 6.24 13.45
C ASP A 261 14.66 7.63 12.83
N PHE A 262 13.86 7.97 11.82
CA PHE A 262 13.87 9.30 11.22
C PHE A 262 13.25 10.32 12.19
N ALA A 263 14.08 11.22 12.71
CA ALA A 263 13.59 12.36 13.48
C ALA A 263 12.88 13.35 12.52
N PRO A 264 11.60 13.70 12.77
CA PRO A 264 10.91 14.70 11.97
C PRO A 264 11.68 16.01 11.89
N ALA A 265 11.74 16.60 10.70
CA ALA A 265 12.42 17.87 10.46
C ALA A 265 11.42 18.92 9.99
N SER A 266 11.66 20.18 10.35
CA SER A 266 10.78 21.29 10.00
C SER A 266 11.56 22.48 9.49
N VAL A 267 10.97 23.18 8.52
CA VAL A 267 11.45 24.47 8.02
C VAL A 267 10.33 25.51 8.06
N THR A 268 10.69 26.78 8.16
CA THR A 268 9.75 27.90 8.06
C THR A 268 10.00 28.63 6.76
N THR A 269 8.95 28.82 5.95
CA THR A 269 9.08 29.43 4.63
C THR A 269 9.40 30.92 4.69
N GLY A 270 10.18 31.38 3.70
CA GLY A 270 10.31 32.80 3.37
C GLY A 270 9.15 33.29 2.49
N ASN A 271 9.24 34.53 2.00
CA ASN A 271 8.18 35.16 1.21
C ASN A 271 7.75 34.36 -0.02
N ALA A 272 8.69 33.68 -0.69
CA ALA A 272 8.42 32.85 -1.86
C ALA A 272 7.72 31.52 -1.55
N GLY A 273 7.59 31.13 -0.27
CA GLY A 273 6.95 29.87 0.12
C GLY A 273 7.83 28.63 -0.05
N SER A 274 9.06 28.78 -0.56
CA SER A 274 9.94 27.66 -0.86
C SER A 274 10.41 26.92 0.39
N PHE A 275 10.46 25.60 0.30
CA PHE A 275 11.05 24.70 1.29
C PHE A 275 11.97 23.66 0.61
N ASN A 276 12.92 23.13 1.38
CA ASN A 276 13.90 22.15 0.91
C ASN A 276 14.31 21.23 2.07
N PHE A 277 14.30 19.93 1.82
CA PHE A 277 14.83 18.88 2.70
C PHE A 277 15.88 18.08 1.93
N THR A 278 17.08 17.93 2.47
CA THR A 278 18.22 17.24 1.85
C THR A 278 18.73 16.12 2.73
N GLY A 279 19.61 15.26 2.20
CA GLY A 279 20.20 14.17 2.97
C GLY A 279 19.19 13.08 3.34
N LEU A 280 18.09 12.97 2.58
CA LEU A 280 17.03 12.00 2.85
C LEU A 280 17.45 10.61 2.37
N ASP A 281 17.09 9.58 3.14
CA ASP A 281 17.18 8.19 2.66
C ASP A 281 16.10 7.96 1.58
N ALA A 282 16.29 6.94 0.75
CA ALA A 282 15.23 6.50 -0.15
C ALA A 282 14.04 5.99 0.67
N GLY A 283 12.83 6.35 0.28
CA GLY A 283 11.63 5.94 0.99
C GLY A 283 10.45 6.85 0.73
N THR A 284 9.41 6.65 1.52
CA THR A 284 8.18 7.42 1.45
C THR A 284 8.09 8.37 2.65
N TYR A 285 7.68 9.60 2.38
CA TYR A 285 7.62 10.70 3.33
C TYR A 285 6.27 11.41 3.26
N ILE A 286 5.78 11.83 4.43
CA ILE A 286 4.66 12.79 4.55
C ILE A 286 5.26 14.17 4.72
N ILE A 287 4.75 15.12 3.93
CA ILE A 287 5.12 16.52 4.01
C ILE A 287 3.85 17.29 4.37
N GLU A 288 3.85 17.91 5.54
CA GLU A 288 2.73 18.69 6.07
C GLU A 288 3.12 20.17 6.09
N ALA A 289 2.26 21.05 5.57
CA ALA A 289 2.39 22.49 5.68
C ALA A 289 1.26 23.05 6.57
N LYS A 290 1.63 23.89 7.55
CA LYS A 290 0.72 24.44 8.55
C LYS A 290 0.92 25.94 8.73
N ASP A 291 -0.19 26.67 8.80
CA ASP A 291 -0.21 28.07 9.22
C ASP A 291 -0.05 28.14 10.74
N PRO A 292 0.99 28.80 11.28
CA PRO A 292 1.18 28.92 12.72
C PRO A 292 0.04 29.67 13.43
N ASN A 293 -0.76 30.47 12.71
CA ASN A 293 -1.87 31.22 13.28
C ASN A 293 -3.23 30.51 13.16
N ALA A 294 -3.27 29.32 12.55
CA ALA A 294 -4.50 28.56 12.30
C ALA A 294 -5.60 29.35 11.58
N VAL A 295 -5.24 30.36 10.78
CA VAL A 295 -6.16 31.08 9.88
C VAL A 295 -6.44 30.22 8.64
N TYR A 296 -5.50 29.35 8.28
CA TYR A 296 -5.59 28.40 7.18
C TYR A 296 -5.44 26.96 7.68
N GLN A 297 -6.10 26.03 7.01
CA GLN A 297 -6.04 24.60 7.32
C GLN A 297 -4.68 24.01 6.92
N PRO A 298 -4.19 23.00 7.65
CA PRO A 298 -3.03 22.24 7.21
C PRO A 298 -3.31 21.51 5.90
N THR A 299 -2.25 21.27 5.13
CA THR A 299 -2.28 20.45 3.93
C THR A 299 -1.11 19.48 3.96
N SER A 300 -1.36 18.24 3.54
CA SER A 300 -0.36 17.19 3.56
C SER A 300 -0.30 16.48 2.21
N ILE A 301 0.88 15.95 1.87
CA ILE A 301 1.05 15.06 0.72
C ILE A 301 2.00 13.93 1.09
N THR A 302 1.96 12.86 0.30
CA THR A 302 2.94 11.78 0.36
C THR A 302 3.86 11.84 -0.86
N ILE A 303 5.17 11.71 -0.65
CA ILE A 303 6.19 11.66 -1.69
C ILE A 303 7.05 10.42 -1.48
N THR A 304 7.24 9.64 -2.54
CA THR A 304 8.23 8.55 -2.56
C THR A 304 9.43 9.03 -3.35
N ILE A 305 10.62 8.82 -2.81
CA ILE A 305 11.88 9.26 -3.40
C ILE A 305 12.91 8.12 -3.39
N GLY A 306 13.63 7.96 -4.49
CA GLY A 306 14.74 7.03 -4.63
C GLY A 306 16.05 7.57 -4.05
N SER A 307 17.08 6.72 -4.03
CA SER A 307 18.41 7.10 -3.53
C SER A 307 19.01 8.21 -4.38
N ASN A 308 19.50 9.29 -3.75
CA ASN A 308 20.09 10.46 -4.41
C ASN A 308 19.19 11.14 -5.46
N GLU A 309 17.89 10.86 -5.42
CA GLU A 309 16.93 11.51 -6.31
C GLU A 309 16.65 12.94 -5.80
N THR A 310 16.33 13.86 -6.72
CA THR A 310 15.77 15.16 -6.38
C THR A 310 14.35 15.24 -6.91
N VAL A 311 13.38 15.42 -6.02
CA VAL A 311 11.96 15.54 -6.36
C VAL A 311 11.45 16.93 -6.01
N THR A 312 10.62 17.49 -6.88
CA THR A 312 9.84 18.70 -6.58
C THR A 312 8.40 18.29 -6.31
N THR A 313 7.86 18.70 -5.16
CA THR A 313 6.47 18.42 -4.81
C THR A 313 5.51 19.26 -5.64
N PRO A 314 4.25 18.81 -5.81
CA PRO A 314 3.16 19.74 -6.07
C PRO A 314 3.09 20.84 -5.01
N ASP A 315 2.50 21.98 -5.35
CA ASP A 315 2.33 23.09 -4.40
C ASP A 315 1.46 22.66 -3.20
N LEU A 316 1.95 22.93 -1.99
CA LEU A 316 1.21 22.78 -0.76
C LEU A 316 0.34 24.03 -0.54
N VAL A 317 -0.92 23.99 -0.96
CA VAL A 317 -1.81 25.16 -0.90
C VAL A 317 -2.70 25.14 0.35
N LEU A 318 -2.46 26.05 1.28
CA LEU A 318 -3.27 26.19 2.48
C LEU A 318 -4.54 26.99 2.17
N THR A 319 -5.70 26.43 2.49
CA THR A 319 -7.03 27.02 2.32
C THR A 319 -7.57 27.58 3.62
N LYS A 320 -8.61 28.42 3.56
CA LYS A 320 -9.16 29.04 4.76
C LYS A 320 -9.62 27.99 5.77
N ALA A 321 -9.27 28.17 7.05
CA ALA A 321 -9.82 27.36 8.13
C ALA A 321 -11.34 27.55 8.21
N GLY A 322 -12.07 26.42 8.16
CA GLY A 322 -13.51 26.43 8.35
C GLY A 322 -13.85 26.78 9.81
N ASN A 323 -14.82 27.66 9.98
CA ASN A 323 -15.29 28.10 11.30
C ASN A 323 -16.80 27.95 11.48
N HIS A 324 -17.51 27.44 10.48
CA HIS A 324 -18.93 27.08 10.54
C HIS A 324 -19.09 25.67 9.96
N VAL A 325 -19.90 24.81 10.58
CA VAL A 325 -20.10 23.43 10.12
C VAL A 325 -21.54 23.23 9.64
N VAL A 326 -21.71 22.84 8.39
CA VAL A 326 -23.04 22.54 7.81
C VAL A 326 -23.14 21.04 7.57
N ILE A 327 -24.04 20.38 8.32
CA ILE A 327 -24.23 18.94 8.26
C ILE A 327 -25.45 18.64 7.41
N PHE A 328 -25.26 18.04 6.24
CA PHE A 328 -26.37 17.53 5.44
C PHE A 328 -26.73 16.11 5.85
N ARG A 329 -27.96 15.95 6.33
CA ARG A 329 -28.55 14.68 6.74
C ARG A 329 -30.06 14.79 6.78
N ASP A 330 -30.75 13.81 6.22
CA ASP A 330 -32.21 13.72 6.38
C ASP A 330 -32.55 13.07 7.74
N SER A 331 -33.45 13.71 8.48
CA SER A 331 -33.83 13.28 9.84
C SER A 331 -34.65 11.98 9.88
N ASN A 332 -35.23 11.57 8.75
CA ASN A 332 -35.98 10.32 8.58
C ASN A 332 -35.12 9.16 8.05
N THR A 333 -33.80 9.28 8.11
CA THR A 333 -32.90 8.19 7.70
C THR A 333 -33.04 6.99 8.63
N GLU A 334 -32.95 5.79 8.06
CA GLU A 334 -33.05 4.53 8.80
C GLU A 334 -31.90 4.31 9.80
N TRP A 335 -30.94 5.24 9.89
CA TRP A 335 -30.05 5.36 11.04
C TRP A 335 -30.77 5.35 12.38
N GLU A 336 -31.99 5.91 12.47
CA GLU A 336 -32.80 5.80 13.69
C GLU A 336 -33.13 4.33 14.01
N LEU A 337 -33.39 3.51 12.98
CA LEU A 337 -33.60 2.06 13.11
C LEU A 337 -32.31 1.34 13.52
N ALA A 338 -31.16 1.82 13.05
CA ALA A 338 -29.84 1.39 13.50
C ALA A 338 -29.45 1.93 14.90
N GLY A 339 -30.34 2.67 15.57
CA GLY A 339 -30.14 3.22 16.90
C GLY A 339 -29.15 4.39 16.96
N VAL A 340 -28.83 5.01 15.82
CA VAL A 340 -27.94 6.18 15.73
C VAL A 340 -28.78 7.46 15.83
N PRO A 341 -28.60 8.28 16.88
CA PRO A 341 -29.36 9.52 17.04
C PRO A 341 -29.13 10.48 15.87
N ALA A 342 -30.19 11.17 15.43
CA ALA A 342 -30.07 12.22 14.42
C ALA A 342 -29.11 13.35 14.84
N THR A 343 -28.91 13.54 16.14
CA THR A 343 -28.03 14.56 16.72
C THR A 343 -26.57 14.15 16.85
N VAL A 344 -26.21 12.88 16.61
CA VAL A 344 -24.90 12.30 16.97
C VAL A 344 -23.69 13.12 16.52
N MET A 345 -23.75 13.71 15.32
CA MET A 345 -22.68 14.55 14.77
C MET A 345 -22.60 15.90 15.50
N GLY A 346 -23.74 16.55 15.71
CA GLY A 346 -23.88 17.80 16.44
C GLY A 346 -23.44 17.66 17.89
N ASP A 347 -23.85 16.58 18.56
CA ASP A 347 -23.44 16.27 19.94
C ASP A 347 -21.91 16.14 20.05
N LEU A 348 -21.27 15.46 19.08
CA LEU A 348 -19.81 15.37 19.01
C LEU A 348 -19.15 16.71 18.70
N ILE A 349 -19.72 17.50 17.79
CA ILE A 349 -19.19 18.81 17.42
C ILE A 349 -19.25 19.76 18.62
N GLU A 350 -20.35 19.76 19.37
CA GLU A 350 -20.50 20.57 20.56
C GLU A 350 -19.53 20.14 21.67
N THR A 351 -19.48 18.84 21.96
CA THR A 351 -18.70 18.34 23.11
C THR A 351 -17.21 18.26 22.84
N GLU A 352 -16.79 17.85 21.64
CA GLU A 352 -15.38 17.54 21.33
C GLU A 352 -14.67 18.67 20.56
N ILE A 353 -15.43 19.51 19.84
CA ILE A 353 -14.90 20.60 19.00
C ILE A 353 -15.20 21.98 19.59
N GLY A 354 -16.29 22.11 20.36
CA GLY A 354 -16.67 23.33 21.10
C GLY A 354 -17.45 24.34 20.26
N LEU A 355 -18.24 23.89 19.29
CA LEU A 355 -19.15 24.75 18.50
C LEU A 355 -20.56 24.70 19.10
N THR A 356 -21.33 25.77 18.97
CA THR A 356 -22.75 25.77 19.37
C THR A 356 -23.67 25.61 18.18
N GLU A 357 -24.90 25.14 18.37
CA GLU A 357 -25.87 25.09 17.27
C GLU A 357 -26.23 26.50 16.78
N GLY A 358 -26.29 26.70 15.45
CA GLY A 358 -26.61 27.96 14.78
C GLY A 358 -25.93 28.12 13.42
N THR A 359 -26.25 29.20 12.71
CA THR A 359 -25.85 29.40 11.29
C THR A 359 -24.65 30.34 11.11
N GLY A 360 -23.92 30.65 12.19
CA GLY A 360 -22.87 31.66 12.23
C GLY A 360 -21.47 31.11 12.45
N ALA A 361 -20.51 32.03 12.60
CA ALA A 361 -19.14 31.64 12.93
C ALA A 361 -19.04 31.01 14.32
N ASN A 362 -18.23 29.97 14.44
CA ASN A 362 -18.09 29.06 15.58
C ASN A 362 -19.37 28.30 15.93
N GLN A 363 -20.23 28.06 14.93
CA GLN A 363 -21.47 27.32 15.09
C GLN A 363 -21.58 26.14 14.12
N TYR A 364 -22.55 25.26 14.36
CA TYR A 364 -22.94 24.19 13.45
C TYR A 364 -24.44 24.19 13.20
N GLU A 365 -24.87 23.75 12.02
CA GLU A 365 -26.29 23.57 11.70
C GLU A 365 -26.55 22.29 10.91
N TYR A 366 -27.77 21.76 11.04
CA TYR A 366 -28.27 20.68 10.20
C TYR A 366 -29.04 21.24 9.00
N LYS A 367 -28.86 20.60 7.85
CA LYS A 367 -29.64 20.81 6.64
C LYS A 367 -30.09 19.47 6.07
N THR A 368 -31.24 19.47 5.42
CA THR A 368 -31.80 18.30 4.73
C THR A 368 -31.52 18.35 3.24
N SER A 369 -31.80 17.27 2.52
CA SER A 369 -31.80 17.20 1.06
C SER A 369 -32.65 18.31 0.42
N SER A 370 -33.76 18.70 1.08
CA SER A 370 -34.65 19.77 0.61
C SER A 370 -33.99 21.16 0.63
N ASP A 371 -32.97 21.36 1.48
CA ASP A 371 -32.27 22.63 1.62
C ASP A 371 -31.15 22.80 0.58
N MET A 372 -30.67 21.73 -0.07
CA MET A 372 -29.54 21.77 -1.00
C MET A 372 -29.75 22.73 -2.17
N ALA A 373 -31.01 22.87 -2.63
CA ALA A 373 -31.38 23.77 -3.70
C ALA A 373 -31.23 25.26 -3.32
N ALA A 374 -31.50 25.61 -2.07
CA ALA A 374 -31.42 26.99 -1.57
C ALA A 374 -30.07 27.32 -0.92
N TYR A 375 -29.34 26.31 -0.45
CA TYR A 375 -28.05 26.51 0.20
C TYR A 375 -27.00 27.09 -0.75
N THR A 376 -26.26 28.08 -0.24
CA THR A 376 -25.11 28.72 -0.90
C THR A 376 -23.91 28.63 0.03
N PRO A 377 -22.95 27.71 -0.21
CA PRO A 377 -21.82 27.51 0.69
C PRO A 377 -20.84 28.69 0.68
N SER A 378 -20.28 28.99 1.85
CA SER A 378 -19.24 29.99 2.05
C SER A 378 -17.88 29.34 2.28
N LEU A 379 -16.76 29.99 1.93
CA LEU A 379 -15.41 29.44 2.19
C LEU A 379 -15.07 29.29 3.69
N GLY A 380 -15.90 29.83 4.59
CA GLY A 380 -15.80 29.58 6.03
C GLY A 380 -16.54 28.32 6.47
N ASP A 381 -17.34 27.70 5.59
CA ASP A 381 -18.08 26.48 5.88
C ASP A 381 -17.19 25.24 5.73
N VAL A 382 -17.36 24.31 6.64
CA VAL A 382 -17.04 22.89 6.45
C VAL A 382 -18.37 22.20 6.15
N VAL A 383 -18.51 21.67 4.93
CA VAL A 383 -19.70 20.92 4.54
C VAL A 383 -19.48 19.44 4.87
N ILE A 384 -20.30 18.89 5.76
CA ILE A 384 -20.28 17.47 6.10
C ILE A 384 -21.50 16.80 5.49
N ILE A 385 -21.30 15.71 4.77
CA ILE A 385 -22.39 14.82 4.33
C ILE A 385 -22.38 13.60 5.24
N GLY A 386 -23.48 13.38 5.95
CA GLY A 386 -23.67 12.16 6.75
C GLY A 386 -23.76 10.93 5.87
N GLY A 387 -23.32 9.79 6.41
CA GLY A 387 -23.43 8.50 5.75
C GLY A 387 -24.84 7.95 5.75
N ASP A 388 -25.03 6.84 5.04
CA ASP A 388 -26.26 6.08 4.78
C ASP A 388 -27.52 6.95 4.74
N GLN A 389 -27.78 7.50 3.55
CA GLN A 389 -28.91 8.40 3.28
C GLN A 389 -29.89 7.73 2.32
N SER A 390 -31.13 8.24 2.29
CA SER A 390 -32.15 7.73 1.36
C SER A 390 -31.80 8.01 -0.10
N GLN A 391 -32.38 7.24 -1.03
CA GLN A 391 -32.23 7.52 -2.47
C GLN A 391 -32.61 8.97 -2.83
N ALA A 392 -33.67 9.51 -2.21
CA ALA A 392 -34.11 10.89 -2.45
C ALA A 392 -33.04 11.92 -2.07
N PHE A 393 -32.26 11.66 -1.02
CA PHE A 393 -31.13 12.50 -0.63
C PHE A 393 -30.03 12.47 -1.69
N TYR A 394 -29.64 11.28 -2.17
CA TYR A 394 -28.61 11.14 -3.19
C TYR A 394 -29.03 11.73 -4.54
N ASP A 395 -30.30 11.63 -4.90
CA ASP A 395 -30.87 12.28 -6.10
C ASP A 395 -30.82 13.81 -5.97
N ALA A 396 -31.15 14.35 -4.78
CA ALA A 396 -31.07 15.77 -4.50
C ALA A 396 -29.63 16.28 -4.54
N TYR A 397 -28.68 15.52 -3.98
CA TYR A 397 -27.26 15.83 -4.09
C TYR A 397 -26.83 15.84 -5.55
N THR A 398 -27.16 14.79 -6.32
CA THR A 398 -26.78 14.66 -7.74
C THR A 398 -27.32 15.83 -8.56
N THR A 399 -28.55 16.25 -8.30
CA THR A 399 -29.17 17.44 -8.93
C THR A 399 -28.40 18.74 -8.60
N ASN A 400 -27.80 18.84 -7.41
CA ASN A 400 -27.08 20.02 -6.94
C ASN A 400 -25.55 19.89 -6.98
N LYS A 401 -25.01 18.79 -7.53
CA LYS A 401 -23.59 18.42 -7.47
C LYS A 401 -22.66 19.55 -7.91
N SER A 402 -23.03 20.26 -8.98
CA SER A 402 -22.24 21.37 -9.52
C SER A 402 -21.96 22.49 -8.51
N LYS A 403 -22.85 22.70 -7.52
CA LYS A 403 -22.63 23.67 -6.44
C LYS A 403 -21.53 23.21 -5.49
N PHE A 404 -21.56 21.95 -5.08
CA PHE A 404 -20.54 21.36 -4.21
C PHE A 404 -19.19 21.26 -4.94
N ASP A 405 -19.20 20.86 -6.21
CA ASP A 405 -18.00 20.87 -7.06
C ASP A 405 -17.41 22.27 -7.15
N THR A 406 -18.23 23.29 -7.45
CA THR A 406 -17.78 24.69 -7.55
C THR A 406 -17.25 25.20 -6.21
N PHE A 407 -17.93 24.88 -5.12
CA PHE A 407 -17.52 25.25 -3.77
C PHE A 407 -16.12 24.71 -3.45
N VAL A 408 -15.91 23.40 -3.60
CA VAL A 408 -14.61 22.78 -3.35
C VAL A 408 -13.57 23.31 -4.34
N ASN A 409 -13.88 23.38 -5.64
CA ASN A 409 -12.94 23.90 -6.64
C ASN A 409 -12.45 25.32 -6.31
N ASN A 410 -13.28 26.14 -5.65
CA ASN A 410 -12.95 27.51 -5.27
C ASN A 410 -12.27 27.65 -3.89
N GLY A 411 -11.94 26.55 -3.20
CA GLY A 411 -11.24 26.58 -1.92
C GLY A 411 -12.05 26.05 -0.74
N GLY A 412 -13.29 25.58 -0.98
CA GLY A 412 -14.16 24.99 0.02
C GLY A 412 -13.63 23.68 0.60
N THR A 413 -14.14 23.33 1.78
CA THR A 413 -13.78 22.09 2.48
C THR A 413 -15.01 21.21 2.65
N MET A 414 -14.90 19.97 2.21
CA MET A 414 -15.97 18.98 2.31
C MET A 414 -15.48 17.73 3.04
N TYR A 415 -16.31 17.17 3.91
CA TYR A 415 -16.09 15.88 4.53
C TYR A 415 -17.27 14.96 4.25
N TRP A 416 -17.02 13.85 3.57
CA TRP A 416 -18.04 12.90 3.19
C TRP A 416 -17.87 11.58 3.95
N ILE A 417 -18.91 11.15 4.66
CA ILE A 417 -18.97 9.80 5.22
C ILE A 417 -19.78 8.94 4.23
N ALA A 418 -19.06 8.23 3.37
CA ALA A 418 -19.50 7.65 2.10
C ALA A 418 -19.89 6.18 2.29
N CYS A 419 -20.84 5.93 3.17
CA CYS A 419 -21.56 4.66 3.21
C CYS A 419 -22.94 4.86 2.60
N ASP A 420 -23.34 3.96 1.72
CA ASP A 420 -24.63 3.86 1.05
C ASP A 420 -25.03 2.38 1.01
N ASN A 421 -26.19 2.05 0.45
CA ASN A 421 -26.76 0.69 0.46
C ASN A 421 -26.85 0.08 1.87
N GLY A 422 -26.99 0.94 2.89
CA GLY A 422 -27.15 0.54 4.28
C GLY A 422 -28.62 0.37 4.64
N TRP A 423 -28.96 0.78 5.85
CA TRP A 423 -30.35 0.78 6.28
C TRP A 423 -31.18 1.73 5.44
N ALA A 424 -30.70 2.92 5.07
CA ALA A 424 -31.53 3.89 4.36
C ALA A 424 -31.86 3.52 2.89
N GLU A 425 -31.40 2.37 2.41
CA GLU A 425 -31.64 1.79 1.07
C GLU A 425 -31.26 2.71 -0.11
N GLY A 426 -30.55 3.81 0.13
CA GLY A 426 -30.10 4.70 -0.94
C GLY A 426 -28.82 4.17 -1.59
N ASP A 427 -28.77 4.24 -2.91
CA ASP A 427 -27.61 3.84 -3.72
C ASP A 427 -26.99 5.09 -4.38
N PHE A 428 -25.74 5.43 -4.03
CA PHE A 428 -25.08 6.61 -4.58
C PHE A 428 -24.35 6.28 -5.87
N THR A 429 -24.99 6.54 -7.01
CA THR A 429 -24.39 6.28 -8.34
C THR A 429 -23.72 7.50 -8.98
N SER A 430 -23.46 8.56 -8.20
CA SER A 430 -22.88 9.82 -8.69
C SER A 430 -21.39 9.89 -8.34
N SER A 431 -20.83 11.10 -8.21
CA SER A 431 -19.43 11.27 -7.79
C SER A 431 -19.26 12.41 -6.80
N LEU A 432 -18.19 12.33 -6.01
CA LEU A 432 -17.70 13.42 -5.19
C LEU A 432 -17.09 14.52 -6.08
N PRO A 433 -16.76 15.70 -5.51
CA PRO A 433 -15.99 16.71 -6.22
C PRO A 433 -14.70 16.15 -6.81
N GLY A 434 -14.38 16.51 -8.06
CA GLY A 434 -13.24 15.97 -8.80
C GLY A 434 -13.51 14.63 -9.52
N GLY A 435 -14.70 14.03 -9.36
CA GLY A 435 -15.09 12.81 -10.06
C GLY A 435 -14.70 11.51 -9.35
N VAL A 436 -14.34 11.58 -8.07
CA VAL A 436 -14.08 10.39 -7.24
C VAL A 436 -15.38 9.63 -7.01
N THR A 437 -15.32 8.30 -7.08
CA THR A 437 -16.43 7.38 -6.83
C THR A 437 -16.03 6.36 -5.78
N TRP A 438 -17.00 5.57 -5.32
CA TRP A 438 -16.74 4.37 -4.54
C TRP A 438 -17.70 3.27 -4.99
N ARG A 439 -17.43 2.05 -4.53
CA ARG A 439 -18.30 0.90 -4.73
C ARG A 439 -18.48 0.11 -3.45
N ASP A 440 -19.57 -0.64 -3.36
CA ASP A 440 -19.83 -1.54 -2.24
C ASP A 440 -18.68 -2.55 -2.06
N SER A 441 -18.19 -2.61 -0.84
CA SER A 441 -17.17 -3.56 -0.42
C SER A 441 -17.17 -3.61 1.11
N TYR A 442 -17.52 -4.77 1.64
CA TYR A 442 -17.80 -4.94 3.07
C TYR A 442 -16.70 -5.73 3.75
N GLU A 443 -15.98 -5.08 4.66
CA GLU A 443 -14.93 -5.73 5.43
C GLU A 443 -15.05 -5.47 6.92
N TYR A 444 -14.64 -6.45 7.71
CA TYR A 444 -14.57 -6.35 9.16
C TYR A 444 -13.31 -5.64 9.67
N TYR A 445 -12.26 -5.64 8.85
CA TYR A 445 -10.94 -5.15 9.21
C TYR A 445 -10.51 -4.11 8.19
N ILE A 446 -9.90 -3.04 8.68
CA ILE A 446 -9.31 -2.00 7.86
C ILE A 446 -7.91 -1.67 8.40
N ASP A 447 -6.96 -1.53 7.49
CA ASP A 447 -5.57 -1.29 7.79
C ASP A 447 -5.27 0.20 7.80
N ILE A 448 -4.63 0.67 8.86
CA ILE A 448 -4.09 2.02 8.92
C ILE A 448 -2.83 2.07 8.06
N VAL A 449 -2.80 2.98 7.09
CA VAL A 449 -1.67 3.13 6.15
C VAL A 449 -0.63 4.09 6.71
N TYR A 450 -1.06 5.19 7.34
CA TYR A 450 -0.16 6.26 7.81
C TYR A 450 -0.27 6.50 9.31
N PHE A 451 0.65 5.93 10.09
CA PHE A 451 0.68 6.05 11.56
C PHE A 451 1.18 7.38 12.11
N GLN A 452 1.64 8.28 11.25
CA GLN A 452 2.24 9.56 11.64
C GLN A 452 1.36 10.76 11.31
N HIS A 453 0.27 10.57 10.54
CA HIS A 453 -0.65 11.65 10.22
C HIS A 453 -1.49 12.01 11.44
N PRO A 454 -1.79 13.31 11.73
CA PRO A 454 -2.54 13.71 12.94
C PRO A 454 -3.86 12.96 13.16
N ILE A 455 -4.57 12.59 12.10
CA ILE A 455 -5.83 11.83 12.18
C ILE A 455 -5.61 10.45 12.81
N THR A 456 -4.62 9.70 12.32
CA THR A 456 -4.37 8.29 12.63
C THR A 456 -3.17 8.06 13.55
N LYS A 457 -2.57 9.14 14.07
CA LYS A 457 -1.34 9.04 14.85
C LYS A 457 -1.52 8.17 16.08
N ASN A 458 -0.58 7.25 16.27
CA ASN A 458 -0.54 6.24 17.34
C ASN A 458 -1.67 5.19 17.31
N PHE A 459 -2.50 5.14 16.27
CA PHE A 459 -3.54 4.12 16.15
C PHE A 459 -2.93 2.72 16.04
N PRO A 460 -3.67 1.64 16.41
CA PRO A 460 -3.26 0.28 16.09
C PRO A 460 -3.11 0.11 14.58
N THR A 461 -2.35 -0.91 14.16
CA THR A 461 -2.12 -1.20 12.73
C THR A 461 -3.39 -1.53 11.96
N GLN A 462 -4.40 -2.04 12.66
CA GLN A 462 -5.67 -2.45 12.10
C GLN A 462 -6.81 -2.07 13.04
N LEU A 463 -7.93 -1.63 12.49
CA LEU A 463 -9.19 -1.40 13.20
C LEU A 463 -10.19 -2.50 12.84
N TYR A 464 -11.02 -2.87 13.81
CA TYR A 464 -12.05 -3.89 13.67
C TYR A 464 -13.44 -3.31 13.93
N GLY A 465 -14.39 -3.68 13.08
CA GLY A 465 -15.79 -3.32 13.24
C GLY A 465 -16.70 -4.09 12.29
N TYR A 466 -17.97 -4.25 12.64
CA TYR A 466 -18.96 -4.80 11.71
C TYR A 466 -19.20 -3.79 10.60
N TYR A 467 -18.69 -4.08 9.39
CA TYR A 467 -18.64 -3.14 8.26
C TYR A 467 -17.69 -1.96 8.53
N ALA A 468 -16.44 -2.27 8.91
CA ALA A 468 -15.38 -1.27 9.07
C ALA A 468 -15.03 -0.63 7.71
N SER A 469 -15.08 -1.42 6.64
CA SER A 469 -15.30 -0.95 5.28
C SER A 469 -16.78 -1.15 4.93
N HIS A 470 -17.46 -0.10 4.47
CA HIS A 470 -18.79 -0.16 3.85
C HIS A 470 -18.73 0.17 2.35
N GLY A 471 -17.51 0.22 1.80
CA GLY A 471 -17.23 0.56 0.41
C GLY A 471 -15.75 0.80 0.20
N GLY A 472 -15.29 0.78 -1.04
CA GLY A 472 -13.92 1.14 -1.41
C GLY A 472 -13.92 2.26 -2.44
N PHE A 473 -13.15 3.32 -2.20
CA PHE A 473 -12.97 4.38 -3.18
C PHE A 473 -12.26 3.86 -4.42
N ASP A 474 -12.77 4.23 -5.59
CA ASP A 474 -12.20 3.90 -6.88
C ASP A 474 -12.16 5.12 -7.81
N ASN A 475 -11.78 4.91 -9.07
CA ASN A 475 -11.61 5.97 -10.06
C ASN A 475 -10.54 7.03 -9.69
N LEU A 476 -9.66 6.73 -8.73
CA LEU A 476 -8.70 7.68 -8.16
C LEU A 476 -7.57 8.07 -9.13
N ASP A 477 -7.28 7.21 -10.10
CA ASP A 477 -6.23 7.33 -11.11
C ASP A 477 -6.63 8.20 -12.32
N VAL A 478 -7.93 8.36 -12.56
CA VAL A 478 -8.46 9.19 -13.66
C VAL A 478 -9.33 10.37 -13.18
N ALA A 479 -9.68 10.41 -11.90
CA ALA A 479 -10.34 11.57 -11.29
C ALA A 479 -9.47 12.83 -11.42
N ASN A 480 -10.12 13.98 -11.58
CA ASN A 480 -9.45 15.28 -11.66
C ASN A 480 -9.09 15.77 -10.25
N ILE A 481 -8.17 15.07 -9.60
CA ILE A 481 -7.75 15.32 -8.22
C ILE A 481 -6.23 15.40 -8.13
N THR A 482 -5.73 16.04 -7.07
CA THR A 482 -4.31 16.06 -6.75
C THR A 482 -4.08 15.87 -5.25
N GLY A 483 -2.86 15.54 -4.86
CA GLY A 483 -2.50 15.40 -3.45
C GLY A 483 -3.27 14.29 -2.73
N LEU A 484 -3.58 13.19 -3.43
CA LEU A 484 -4.26 12.04 -2.83
C LEU A 484 -3.45 11.49 -1.67
N MET A 485 -4.09 11.34 -0.52
CA MET A 485 -3.63 10.63 0.65
C MET A 485 -4.61 9.53 1.00
N VAL A 486 -4.10 8.33 1.29
CA VAL A 486 -4.89 7.18 1.75
C VAL A 486 -4.53 6.91 3.20
N TYR A 487 -5.41 7.25 4.14
CA TYR A 487 -5.16 7.02 5.58
C TYR A 487 -5.44 5.58 5.98
N VAL A 488 -6.47 4.99 5.38
CA VAL A 488 -6.99 3.68 5.72
C VAL A 488 -7.42 2.98 4.44
N LYS A 489 -7.22 1.66 4.40
CA LYS A 489 -7.65 0.78 3.31
C LYS A 489 -8.24 -0.51 3.86
N GLU A 490 -8.90 -1.26 3.00
CA GLU A 490 -9.27 -2.65 3.24
C GLU A 490 -8.05 -3.53 3.53
N ASP A 491 -8.25 -4.54 4.37
CA ASP A 491 -7.24 -5.56 4.70
C ASP A 491 -7.08 -6.53 3.52
N ALA A 492 -8.19 -7.10 3.03
CA ALA A 492 -8.16 -8.11 1.98
C ALA A 492 -8.32 -7.53 0.57
N GLY A 493 -9.28 -6.63 0.35
CA GLY A 493 -9.57 -5.99 -0.93
C GLY A 493 -8.58 -4.89 -1.31
N ALA A 494 -7.84 -4.36 -0.33
CA ALA A 494 -6.86 -3.29 -0.45
C ALA A 494 -7.37 -1.98 -1.07
N LEU A 495 -8.69 -1.78 -1.22
CA LEU A 495 -9.24 -0.50 -1.68
C LEU A 495 -9.09 0.56 -0.59
N PRO A 496 -8.78 1.82 -0.95
CA PRO A 496 -8.82 2.93 -0.01
C PRO A 496 -10.22 3.10 0.58
N THR A 497 -10.31 3.18 1.91
CA THR A 497 -11.57 3.39 2.64
C THR A 497 -11.60 4.72 3.35
N TYR A 498 -10.44 5.36 3.52
CA TYR A 498 -10.34 6.72 4.06
C TYR A 498 -9.29 7.48 3.26
N ILE A 499 -9.73 8.49 2.52
CA ILE A 499 -8.88 9.34 1.69
C ILE A 499 -8.99 10.83 2.01
N GLU A 500 -7.94 11.58 1.67
CA GLU A 500 -7.96 13.02 1.46
C GLU A 500 -7.47 13.32 0.05
N TYR A 501 -8.05 14.30 -0.62
CA TYR A 501 -7.55 14.81 -1.88
C TYR A 501 -7.95 16.27 -2.12
N ARG A 502 -7.33 16.88 -3.13
CA ARG A 502 -7.69 18.22 -3.60
C ARG A 502 -8.48 18.15 -4.89
N TYR A 503 -9.46 19.04 -4.99
CA TYR A 503 -10.12 19.39 -6.24
C TYR A 503 -10.10 20.91 -6.39
N GLY A 504 -9.45 21.41 -7.44
CA GLY A 504 -9.14 22.83 -7.58
C GLY A 504 -8.35 23.37 -6.39
N LEU A 505 -8.84 24.45 -5.79
CA LEU A 505 -8.22 25.07 -4.63
C LEU A 505 -8.62 24.42 -3.31
N GLY A 506 -9.72 23.68 -3.24
CA GLY A 506 -10.26 23.13 -2.00
C GLY A 506 -9.76 21.73 -1.66
N LYS A 507 -10.45 21.15 -0.67
CA LYS A 507 -10.12 19.86 -0.09
C LYS A 507 -11.38 19.02 0.11
N VAL A 508 -11.25 17.72 -0.16
CA VAL A 508 -12.23 16.70 0.22
C VAL A 508 -11.54 15.70 1.14
N LEU A 509 -12.14 15.49 2.30
CA LEU A 509 -11.90 14.33 3.15
C LEU A 509 -13.05 13.36 2.91
N ALA A 510 -12.79 12.07 2.74
CA ALA A 510 -13.85 11.11 2.51
C ALA A 510 -13.52 9.76 3.17
N THR A 511 -14.52 9.11 3.74
CA THR A 511 -14.37 7.78 4.34
C THR A 511 -15.59 6.92 4.05
N THR A 512 -15.41 5.68 3.63
CA THR A 512 -16.49 4.69 3.48
C THR A 512 -16.78 3.96 4.79
N THR A 513 -15.98 4.19 5.82
CA THR A 513 -16.31 3.73 7.18
C THR A 513 -17.49 4.55 7.73
N PRO A 514 -18.58 3.92 8.19
CA PRO A 514 -19.74 4.63 8.76
C PRO A 514 -19.42 5.19 10.16
N LEU A 515 -18.62 6.25 10.24
CA LEU A 515 -18.05 6.71 11.51
C LEU A 515 -19.11 7.11 12.54
N GLU A 516 -20.20 7.78 12.15
CA GLU A 516 -21.29 8.10 13.08
C GLU A 516 -21.98 6.86 13.67
N TYR A 517 -22.00 5.73 12.95
CA TYR A 517 -22.50 4.48 13.49
C TYR A 517 -21.64 4.00 14.65
N TYR A 518 -20.32 3.99 14.43
CA TYR A 518 -19.38 3.47 15.40
C TYR A 518 -19.37 4.26 16.70
N VAL A 519 -19.68 5.56 16.65
CA VAL A 519 -19.85 6.40 17.85
C VAL A 519 -20.89 5.81 18.81
N THR A 520 -21.93 5.17 18.29
CA THR A 520 -23.01 4.57 19.10
C THR A 520 -22.83 3.06 19.25
N ASN A 521 -22.55 2.37 18.15
CA ASN A 521 -22.69 0.92 18.01
C ASN A 521 -21.36 0.18 17.81
N GLY A 522 -20.22 0.86 17.89
CA GLY A 522 -18.92 0.22 17.70
C GLY A 522 -18.62 -0.87 18.73
N SER A 523 -17.71 -1.79 18.37
CA SER A 523 -17.25 -2.83 19.29
C SER A 523 -16.55 -2.23 20.51
N THR A 524 -16.91 -2.73 21.69
CA THR A 524 -16.24 -2.42 22.96
C THR A 524 -14.99 -3.27 23.21
N ASP A 525 -14.62 -4.14 22.25
CA ASP A 525 -13.36 -4.88 22.33
C ASP A 525 -12.17 -3.91 22.18
N MET A 526 -11.05 -4.29 22.80
CA MET A 526 -9.81 -3.51 22.75
C MET A 526 -8.77 -4.22 21.85
N PRO A 527 -8.05 -3.49 20.99
CA PRO A 527 -6.90 -4.03 20.28
C PRO A 527 -5.79 -4.43 21.26
N THR A 528 -5.05 -5.48 20.92
CA THR A 528 -3.91 -5.94 21.72
C THR A 528 -2.91 -4.80 21.96
N GLY A 529 -2.57 -4.55 23.22
CA GLY A 529 -1.62 -3.50 23.61
C GLY A 529 -2.24 -2.11 23.79
N PHE A 530 -3.56 -1.96 23.62
CA PHE A 530 -4.28 -0.71 23.82
C PHE A 530 -5.22 -0.80 25.04
N ASN A 531 -5.49 0.35 25.65
CA ASN A 531 -6.47 0.54 26.73
C ASN A 531 -7.71 1.32 26.26
N THR A 532 -7.95 1.32 24.96
CA THR A 532 -9.06 2.02 24.31
C THR A 532 -9.82 1.04 23.42
N THR A 533 -11.13 1.17 23.33
CA THR A 533 -11.99 0.29 22.53
C THR A 533 -11.95 0.66 21.05
N TYR A 534 -12.29 -0.29 20.16
CA TYR A 534 -12.47 0.04 18.74
C TYR A 534 -13.52 1.13 18.52
N LYS A 535 -14.63 1.10 19.27
CA LYS A 535 -15.64 2.15 19.32
C LYS A 535 -15.03 3.53 19.57
N ASP A 536 -14.22 3.66 20.61
CA ASP A 536 -13.59 4.94 20.97
C ASP A 536 -12.51 5.36 19.96
N LEU A 537 -11.83 4.40 19.31
CA LEU A 537 -10.90 4.69 18.22
C LEU A 537 -11.60 5.25 16.98
N PHE A 538 -12.75 4.70 16.58
CA PHE A 538 -13.55 5.25 15.48
C PHE A 538 -14.10 6.64 15.82
N LYS A 539 -14.64 6.82 17.05
CA LYS A 539 -15.05 8.15 17.54
C LYS A 539 -13.88 9.13 17.50
N LEU A 540 -12.71 8.73 17.98
CA LEU A 540 -11.50 9.57 17.96
C LEU A 540 -11.08 9.93 16.55
N MET A 541 -11.18 8.99 15.59
CA MET A 541 -10.88 9.24 14.18
C MET A 541 -11.79 10.33 13.62
N LEU A 542 -13.10 10.25 13.87
CA LEU A 542 -14.08 11.26 13.46
C LEU A 542 -13.76 12.64 14.06
N VAL A 543 -13.51 12.70 15.38
CA VAL A 543 -13.16 13.95 16.09
C VAL A 543 -11.88 14.56 15.57
N ARG A 544 -10.82 13.76 15.40
CA ARG A 544 -9.53 14.24 14.87
C ARG A 544 -9.66 14.76 13.45
N SER A 545 -10.52 14.14 12.65
CA SER A 545 -10.80 14.53 11.27
C SER A 545 -11.47 15.90 11.19
N ILE A 546 -12.51 16.11 12.00
CA ILE A 546 -13.19 17.41 12.09
C ILE A 546 -12.22 18.49 12.61
N LYS A 547 -11.43 18.20 13.65
CA LYS A 547 -10.40 19.15 14.14
C LYS A 547 -9.39 19.49 13.05
N TYR A 548 -8.90 18.48 12.34
CA TYR A 548 -7.92 18.62 11.26
C TYR A 548 -8.43 19.53 10.14
N ILE A 549 -9.62 19.25 9.59
CA ILE A 549 -10.22 20.07 8.52
C ILE A 549 -10.70 21.44 9.02
N MET A 550 -10.86 21.66 10.31
CA MET A 550 -11.11 23.00 10.87
C MET A 550 -9.82 23.77 11.18
N GLY A 551 -8.64 23.19 10.91
CA GLY A 551 -7.35 23.78 11.28
C GLY A 551 -7.12 23.88 12.80
N LYS A 552 -7.91 23.16 13.60
CA LYS A 552 -7.77 23.09 15.06
C LYS A 552 -6.63 22.14 15.43
N THR A 553 -6.07 22.33 16.63
CA THR A 553 -5.05 21.41 17.16
C THR A 553 -5.62 20.01 17.31
N VAL A 554 -4.92 19.02 16.74
CA VAL A 554 -5.21 17.59 16.87
C VAL A 554 -4.23 17.00 17.88
N SER A 555 -4.75 16.31 18.90
CA SER A 555 -3.91 15.66 19.91
C SER A 555 -3.43 14.30 19.43
N ASP A 556 -2.14 14.02 19.62
CA ASP A 556 -1.53 12.71 19.34
C ASP A 556 -1.92 11.64 20.38
N THR A 557 -2.44 12.06 21.53
CA THR A 557 -2.84 11.16 22.62
C THR A 557 -4.07 10.35 22.21
N ILE A 558 -4.04 9.05 22.51
CA ILE A 558 -5.21 8.17 22.48
C ILE A 558 -5.74 8.07 23.92
N PRO A 559 -6.94 8.60 24.21
CA PRO A 559 -7.54 8.47 25.54
C PRO A 559 -7.85 7.01 25.86
N ALA A 560 -7.65 6.62 27.12
CA ALA A 560 -8.16 5.35 27.62
C ALA A 560 -9.70 5.37 27.60
N SER A 561 -10.31 4.23 27.30
CA SER A 561 -11.77 4.11 27.40
C SER A 561 -12.18 4.10 28.87
N ASP A 562 -13.31 4.74 29.18
CA ASP A 562 -14.00 4.60 30.46
C ASP A 562 -14.64 3.20 30.53
N ALA A 563 -13.81 2.16 30.71
CA ALA A 563 -14.25 0.79 30.91
C ALA A 563 -14.86 0.64 32.32
N GLY A 564 -16.04 1.23 32.51
CA GLY A 564 -16.71 1.38 33.80
C GLY A 564 -18.23 1.26 33.74
N ALA A 565 -18.80 0.65 32.71
CA ALA A 565 -20.15 0.11 32.74
C ALA A 565 -20.27 -0.90 31.59
N ILE A 566 -20.33 -2.20 31.91
CA ILE A 566 -20.74 -3.22 30.94
C ILE A 566 -22.22 -2.96 30.65
N PRO A 567 -22.64 -2.48 29.46
CA PRO A 567 -24.04 -2.51 29.10
C PRO A 567 -24.40 -3.98 28.83
N LYS A 568 -25.55 -4.41 29.35
CA LYS A 568 -26.11 -5.76 29.17
C LYS A 568 -25.95 -6.24 27.73
N ALA A 569 -25.53 -7.51 27.61
CA ALA A 569 -25.45 -8.27 26.37
C ALA A 569 -26.56 -7.91 25.37
N LEU A 570 -26.17 -7.38 24.21
CA LEU A 570 -27.05 -7.29 23.06
C LEU A 570 -27.16 -8.68 22.44
N THR A 571 -28.38 -9.20 22.39
CA THR A 571 -28.75 -10.43 21.71
C THR A 571 -28.36 -10.36 20.23
N PRO A 572 -27.84 -11.45 19.62
CA PRO A 572 -27.58 -11.47 18.19
C PRO A 572 -28.91 -11.47 17.43
N ILE A 573 -29.17 -10.43 16.64
CA ILE A 573 -30.32 -10.37 15.74
C ILE A 573 -29.86 -10.91 14.38
N ARG A 574 -30.47 -12.02 13.94
CA ARG A 574 -30.37 -12.52 12.56
C ARG A 574 -31.03 -11.52 11.63
N MET A 575 -30.36 -11.14 10.54
CA MET A 575 -31.05 -10.66 9.33
C MET A 575 -30.74 -11.62 8.18
N SER A 576 -31.82 -12.01 7.49
CA SER A 576 -31.83 -12.94 6.37
C SER A 576 -31.29 -12.29 5.09
N HIS A 577 -30.67 -13.14 4.27
CA HIS A 577 -30.07 -12.90 2.95
C HIS A 577 -30.87 -12.01 2.00
#